data_AF-A0A7S4N101-F1
#
_entry.id   AF-A0A7S4N101-F1
#
_cell.length_a   1.000
_cell.length_b   1.000
_cell.length_c   1.000
_cell.angle_alpha   90.00
_cell.angle_beta   90.00
_cell.angle_gamma   90.00
#
_symmetry.space_group_name_H-M   'P 1'
#
loop_
_entity.id
_entity.type
_entity.pdbx_description
1 polymer ?
#
loop_
_entity_poly.entity_id
_entity_poly.type
_entity_poly.pdbx_seq_one_letter_code
_entity_poly.pdbx_strand_id
1 'polypeptide(L)'
;GKRMRRRRDERPPKPKPKPKPRVRRQTPLINAGYAVRMRSASSAAARFVAFHLNEGGERDGAGTSEASDVDVDAGAAAINVVSLGCGLDALGLWAARSLPEVSFAAEEEGGRRAAGAVIRLYEVDCAENCALKARALVEGGLVIPAVDRARAARGDADAEGWSDKVGDDETEGAMPHCRDRVDENEEDVDEYEIVLKGHMAGISASSRGCGDEGRDPDYALLAADLRSVSSLRRALSRGGLDASRPTLVLSELVLAYLGRSGADGLLKFISSDLLRAEGSALVAYEPMGPPPPPSPSSLTAGNAVLRGYAEDYFGKFHTKLDRGRHDFDVVEGHGRTRGGGGNSHGNGDGGSSFHPLGSDRSDVLSRLVSCGFSAPLLADCVDAGKAASSYSSSRRCPFGSGDRDPPSPLSAPPSEYFDEHAALALHLKCYALVCAFAPGPDGGAGLRLAGRVCPWRRRSSALGSGSPSDRAAAPAAAARIPYDASWLSKSTAAV
;
A
#
# COMPACT_ATOMS: atom_id res chain seq x y z
N GLY A 1 62.61 -4.64 55.91
CA GLY A 1 62.39 -4.75 54.45
C GLY A 1 60.97 -5.20 54.16
N LYS A 2 60.13 -4.32 53.58
CA LYS A 2 58.84 -4.68 52.99
C LYS A 2 58.79 -4.03 51.60
N ARG A 3 58.98 -4.84 50.56
CA ARG A 3 58.94 -4.43 49.15
C ARG A 3 57.49 -4.17 48.76
N MET A 4 57.13 -2.90 48.60
CA MET A 4 55.88 -2.44 48.00
C MET A 4 55.88 -2.87 46.52
N ARG A 5 55.19 -3.96 46.19
CA ARG A 5 54.94 -4.36 44.80
C ARG A 5 53.93 -3.37 44.21
N ARG A 6 54.40 -2.51 43.31
CA ARG A 6 53.58 -1.67 42.43
C ARG A 6 52.55 -2.58 41.73
N ARG A 7 51.26 -2.38 42.00
CA ARG A 7 50.17 -2.93 41.20
C ARG A 7 50.37 -2.36 39.79
N ARG A 8 50.70 -3.23 38.83
CA ARG A 8 50.72 -2.87 37.41
C ARG A 8 49.32 -2.44 37.03
N ASP A 9 49.21 -1.33 36.33
CA ASP A 9 48.00 -0.85 35.66
C ASP A 9 47.48 -1.93 34.70
N GLU A 10 46.60 -2.80 35.19
CA GLU A 10 45.82 -3.69 34.34
C GLU A 10 44.78 -2.81 33.63
N ARG A 11 45.12 -2.37 32.42
CA ARG A 11 44.16 -1.70 31.54
C ARG A 11 42.94 -2.61 31.40
N PRO A 12 41.70 -2.11 31.56
CA PRO A 12 40.51 -2.90 31.36
C PRO A 12 40.56 -3.55 29.96
N PRO A 13 40.18 -4.84 29.84
CA PRO A 13 40.20 -5.53 28.57
C PRO A 13 39.34 -4.75 27.58
N LYS A 14 39.90 -4.45 26.40
CA LYS A 14 39.15 -3.77 25.33
C LYS A 14 37.87 -4.57 25.06
N PRO A 15 36.68 -3.91 25.00
CA PRO A 15 35.44 -4.60 24.70
C PRO A 15 35.58 -5.32 23.36
N LYS A 16 35.25 -6.61 23.33
CA LYS A 16 35.28 -7.39 22.09
C LYS A 16 34.28 -6.73 21.12
N PRO A 17 34.65 -6.53 19.83
CA PRO A 17 33.74 -5.95 18.86
C PRO A 17 32.46 -6.79 18.80
N LYS A 18 31.29 -6.16 18.96
CA LYS A 18 30.01 -6.84 18.82
C LYS A 18 29.97 -7.46 17.41
N PRO A 19 29.64 -8.76 17.27
CA PRO A 19 29.56 -9.39 15.97
C PRO A 19 28.55 -8.63 15.11
N LYS A 20 28.95 -8.30 13.87
CA LYS A 20 28.02 -7.65 12.93
C LYS A 20 26.78 -8.54 12.78
N PRO A 21 25.56 -7.96 12.82
CA PRO A 21 24.34 -8.73 12.63
C PRO A 21 24.41 -9.45 11.27
N ARG A 22 24.31 -10.78 11.30
CA ARG A 22 24.30 -11.59 10.08
C ARG A 22 22.92 -11.45 9.45
N VAL A 23 22.86 -10.85 8.26
CA VAL A 23 21.64 -10.84 7.45
C VAL A 23 21.30 -12.28 7.09
N ARG A 24 20.17 -12.78 7.61
CA ARG A 24 19.69 -14.13 7.30
C ARG A 24 19.26 -14.16 5.84
N ARG A 25 19.85 -15.06 5.05
CA ARG A 25 19.41 -15.28 3.66
C ARG A 25 17.96 -15.77 3.66
N GLN A 26 17.14 -15.12 2.84
CA GLN A 26 15.81 -15.61 2.50
C GLN A 26 15.92 -16.63 1.36
N THR A 27 14.97 -17.56 1.28
CA THR A 27 14.94 -18.55 0.21
C THR A 27 14.55 -17.89 -1.12
N PRO A 28 15.10 -18.32 -2.26
CA PRO A 28 14.77 -17.77 -3.59
C PRO A 28 13.27 -17.67 -3.87
N LEU A 29 12.48 -18.68 -3.47
CA LEU A 29 11.01 -18.69 -3.60
C LEU A 29 10.34 -17.48 -2.94
N ILE A 30 10.83 -17.10 -1.75
CA ILE A 30 10.30 -15.96 -0.99
C ILE A 30 10.70 -14.65 -1.66
N ASN A 31 11.96 -14.52 -2.07
CA ASN A 31 12.44 -13.34 -2.82
C ASN A 31 11.61 -13.14 -4.10
N ALA A 32 11.36 -14.21 -4.86
CA ALA A 32 10.55 -14.17 -6.08
C ALA A 32 9.08 -13.78 -5.80
N GLY A 33 8.48 -14.34 -4.75
CA GLY A 33 7.14 -13.95 -4.29
C GLY A 33 7.05 -12.47 -3.92
N TYR A 34 8.02 -11.94 -3.17
CA TYR A 34 8.12 -10.52 -2.82
C TYR A 34 8.30 -9.64 -4.07
N ALA A 35 9.15 -10.05 -5.02
CA ALA A 35 9.33 -9.31 -6.26
C ALA A 35 8.02 -9.20 -7.05
N VAL A 36 7.24 -10.29 -7.13
CA VAL A 36 5.91 -10.29 -7.77
C VAL A 36 4.92 -9.40 -7.02
N ARG A 37 4.90 -9.47 -5.69
CA ARG A 37 4.09 -8.62 -4.81
C ARG A 37 4.36 -7.14 -5.07
N MET A 38 5.62 -6.71 -4.93
CA MET A 38 6.03 -5.32 -5.15
C MET A 38 5.73 -4.86 -6.56
N ARG A 39 6.09 -5.66 -7.58
CA ARG A 39 5.85 -5.32 -8.99
C ARG A 39 4.37 -5.13 -9.28
N SER A 40 3.50 -5.97 -8.71
CA SER A 40 2.07 -5.93 -8.99
C SER A 40 1.40 -4.71 -8.37
N ALA A 41 1.70 -4.41 -7.10
CA ALA A 41 1.15 -3.25 -6.41
C ALA A 41 1.70 -1.93 -7.00
N SER A 42 3.02 -1.82 -7.16
CA SER A 42 3.67 -0.65 -7.77
C SER A 42 3.21 -0.37 -9.19
N SER A 43 3.03 -1.41 -10.03
CA SER A 43 2.55 -1.24 -11.40
C SER A 43 1.11 -0.72 -11.47
N ALA A 44 0.26 -1.12 -10.52
CA ALA A 44 -1.11 -0.63 -10.43
C ALA A 44 -1.14 0.85 -10.02
N ALA A 45 -0.38 1.20 -8.97
CA ALA A 45 -0.24 2.57 -8.50
C ALA A 45 0.33 3.49 -9.59
N ALA A 46 1.37 3.02 -10.30
CA ALA A 46 1.97 3.73 -11.42
C ALA A 46 0.95 4.11 -12.50
N ARG A 47 0.14 3.13 -12.90
CA ARG A 47 -0.89 3.32 -13.93
C ARG A 47 -2.02 4.23 -13.47
N PHE A 48 -2.38 4.19 -12.19
CA PHE A 48 -3.38 5.08 -11.62
C PHE A 48 -2.92 6.54 -11.68
N VAL A 49 -1.70 6.84 -11.22
CA VAL A 49 -1.16 8.21 -11.25
C VAL A 49 -1.00 8.67 -12.69
N ALA A 50 -0.41 7.84 -13.57
CA ALA A 50 -0.25 8.19 -14.97
C ALA A 50 -1.58 8.47 -15.69
N PHE A 51 -2.66 7.76 -15.33
CA PHE A 51 -3.99 8.02 -15.87
C PHE A 51 -4.46 9.45 -15.55
N HIS A 52 -4.35 9.87 -14.30
CA HIS A 52 -4.80 11.20 -13.85
C HIS A 52 -3.89 12.33 -14.31
N LEU A 53 -2.58 12.08 -14.44
CA LEU A 53 -1.64 13.04 -15.01
C LEU A 53 -1.93 13.31 -16.50
N ASN A 54 -2.42 12.31 -17.24
CA ASN A 54 -2.66 12.42 -18.68
C ASN A 54 -4.10 12.86 -19.04
N GLU A 55 -5.15 12.33 -18.37
CA GLU A 55 -6.55 12.69 -18.69
C GLU A 55 -6.92 14.14 -18.31
N GLY A 56 -6.14 14.78 -17.43
CA GLY A 56 -6.35 16.19 -17.08
C GLY A 56 -6.20 17.18 -18.26
N GLY A 57 -5.52 16.79 -19.33
CA GLY A 57 -5.29 17.66 -20.50
C GLY A 57 -6.36 17.62 -21.59
N GLU A 58 -7.19 16.57 -21.67
CA GLU A 58 -8.14 16.40 -22.79
C GLU A 58 -9.50 17.09 -22.58
N ARG A 59 -9.88 17.44 -21.34
CA ARG A 59 -11.24 17.97 -21.05
C ARG A 59 -11.49 19.39 -21.57
N ASP A 60 -10.46 20.20 -21.78
CA ASP A 60 -10.64 21.63 -22.11
C ASP A 60 -10.75 21.93 -23.61
N GLY A 61 -10.60 20.94 -24.49
CA GLY A 61 -10.51 21.16 -25.94
C GLY A 61 -11.83 21.15 -26.72
N ALA A 62 -12.94 20.68 -26.15
CA ALA A 62 -14.17 20.39 -26.91
C ALA A 62 -15.32 21.39 -26.70
N GLY A 63 -15.17 22.38 -25.82
CA GLY A 63 -16.19 23.40 -25.54
C GLY A 63 -15.97 24.66 -26.35
N THR A 64 -16.91 24.96 -27.26
CA THR A 64 -16.97 26.20 -28.04
C THR A 64 -16.86 27.45 -27.18
N SER A 65 -15.97 28.35 -27.60
CA SER A 65 -15.63 29.62 -26.98
C SER A 65 -16.83 30.56 -26.75
N GLU A 66 -17.27 30.69 -25.51
CA GLU A 66 -17.79 31.96 -25.01
C GLU A 66 -16.97 32.35 -23.79
N ALA A 67 -16.12 33.36 -23.97
CA ALA A 67 -15.18 33.87 -22.98
C ALA A 67 -15.94 34.53 -21.84
N SER A 68 -16.06 33.83 -20.70
CA SER A 68 -16.41 34.46 -19.42
C SER A 68 -15.16 34.51 -18.54
N ASP A 69 -14.65 35.72 -18.30
CA ASP A 69 -13.46 36.06 -17.48
C ASP A 69 -13.67 35.81 -15.98
N VAL A 70 -14.23 34.66 -15.59
CA VAL A 70 -14.27 34.28 -14.18
C VAL A 70 -12.96 33.56 -13.88
N ASP A 71 -12.04 34.28 -13.22
CA ASP A 71 -10.85 33.73 -12.56
C ASP A 71 -11.28 32.74 -11.46
N VAL A 72 -11.75 31.57 -11.87
CA VAL A 72 -11.84 30.42 -10.98
C VAL A 72 -10.40 29.96 -10.82
N ASP A 73 -9.86 30.13 -9.62
CA ASP A 73 -8.58 29.54 -9.21
C ASP A 73 -8.56 28.08 -9.67
N ALA A 74 -7.90 27.83 -10.80
CA ALA A 74 -7.70 26.50 -11.36
C ALA A 74 -6.67 25.80 -10.48
N GLY A 75 -7.10 25.45 -9.26
CA GLY A 75 -6.29 24.78 -8.27
C GLY A 75 -5.66 23.56 -8.91
N ALA A 76 -4.34 23.46 -8.80
CA ALA A 76 -3.57 22.38 -9.41
C ALA A 76 -4.25 21.03 -9.13
N ALA A 77 -4.45 20.23 -10.19
CA ALA A 77 -5.01 18.90 -10.05
C ALA A 77 -4.23 18.14 -8.98
N ALA A 78 -4.91 17.55 -8.00
CA ALA A 78 -4.24 16.84 -6.94
C ALA A 78 -4.84 15.45 -6.77
N ILE A 79 -3.97 14.51 -6.45
CA ILE A 79 -4.27 13.09 -6.35
C ILE A 79 -3.95 12.67 -4.92
N ASN A 80 -4.87 11.98 -4.26
CA ASN A 80 -4.59 11.36 -2.97
C ASN A 80 -4.08 9.94 -3.18
N VAL A 81 -3.08 9.54 -2.40
CA VAL A 81 -2.66 8.15 -2.22
C VAL A 81 -2.79 7.82 -0.75
N VAL A 82 -3.59 6.82 -0.41
CA VAL A 82 -3.84 6.36 0.95
C VAL A 82 -3.29 4.95 1.10
N SER A 83 -2.23 4.77 1.91
CA SER A 83 -1.65 3.46 2.22
C SER A 83 -2.14 2.98 3.58
N LEU A 84 -2.97 1.95 3.59
CA LEU A 84 -3.50 1.35 4.81
C LEU A 84 -2.53 0.26 5.29
N GLY A 85 -2.26 0.22 6.60
CA GLY A 85 -1.33 -0.74 7.22
C GLY A 85 0.07 -0.63 6.62
N CYS A 86 0.58 0.60 6.55
CA CYS A 86 1.78 0.94 5.78
C CYS A 86 3.09 0.30 6.31
N GLY A 87 3.09 -0.26 7.52
CA GLY A 87 4.23 -0.84 8.21
C GLY A 87 5.45 0.07 8.15
N LEU A 88 6.57 -0.51 7.70
CA LEU A 88 7.79 0.20 7.31
C LEU A 88 7.98 0.23 5.78
N ASP A 89 6.92 -0.02 5.02
CA ASP A 89 6.98 -0.06 3.56
C ASP A 89 7.24 1.35 2.99
N ALA A 90 7.93 1.41 1.85
CA ALA A 90 8.21 2.62 1.10
C ALA A 90 7.34 2.75 -0.17
N LEU A 91 6.40 1.83 -0.42
CA LEU A 91 5.59 1.79 -1.64
C LEU A 91 4.80 3.10 -1.86
N GLY A 92 4.20 3.65 -0.80
CA GLY A 92 3.49 4.93 -0.88
C GLY A 92 4.41 6.07 -1.32
N LEU A 93 5.57 6.20 -0.66
CA LEU A 93 6.59 7.21 -0.98
C LEU A 93 7.16 7.01 -2.39
N TRP A 94 7.40 5.77 -2.79
CA TRP A 94 7.83 5.42 -4.14
C TRP A 94 6.80 5.86 -5.19
N ALA A 95 5.52 5.55 -4.97
CA ALA A 95 4.46 5.96 -5.89
C ALA A 95 4.38 7.49 -5.99
N ALA A 96 4.47 8.20 -4.88
CA ALA A 96 4.41 9.65 -4.88
C ALA A 96 5.64 10.32 -5.54
N ARG A 97 6.83 9.71 -5.46
CA ARG A 97 8.08 10.31 -5.98
C ARG A 97 8.44 9.87 -7.39
N SER A 98 8.34 8.59 -7.70
CA SER A 98 8.88 8.02 -8.94
C SER A 98 7.96 8.16 -10.14
N LEU A 99 6.70 8.54 -9.95
CA LEU A 99 5.71 8.60 -11.02
C LEU A 99 5.67 9.96 -11.74
N PRO A 100 5.79 11.11 -11.05
CA PRO A 100 5.86 12.41 -11.73
C PRO A 100 7.08 12.54 -12.66
N GLU A 101 8.25 12.02 -12.26
CA GLU A 101 9.48 12.14 -13.06
C GLU A 101 9.37 11.45 -14.44
N VAL A 102 8.57 10.39 -14.55
CA VAL A 102 8.39 9.65 -15.81
C VAL A 102 7.51 10.42 -16.80
N SER A 103 6.56 11.22 -16.32
CA SER A 103 5.69 12.04 -17.19
C SER A 103 6.37 13.27 -17.77
N PHE A 104 7.38 13.84 -17.11
CA PHE A 104 8.03 15.07 -17.56
C PHE A 104 9.07 14.89 -18.67
N ALA A 105 9.47 13.66 -18.99
CA ALA A 105 10.42 13.40 -20.06
C ALA A 105 9.82 13.52 -21.47
N ALA A 106 8.49 13.69 -21.59
CA ALA A 106 7.79 13.54 -22.85
C ALA A 106 7.81 14.77 -23.77
N GLU A 107 7.82 16.02 -23.31
CA GLU A 107 7.74 17.18 -24.23
C GLU A 107 8.48 18.43 -23.70
N GLU A 108 9.73 18.61 -24.14
CA GLU A 108 10.41 19.93 -24.16
C GLU A 108 10.24 20.67 -25.50
N GLU A 109 9.67 20.04 -26.53
CA GLU A 109 9.42 20.70 -27.82
C GLU A 109 8.06 21.41 -27.82
N GLY A 110 8.00 22.65 -27.34
CA GLY A 110 6.96 23.59 -27.83
C GLY A 110 6.01 24.27 -26.83
N GLY A 111 6.32 24.27 -25.53
CA GLY A 111 5.88 25.35 -24.64
C GLY A 111 4.40 25.36 -24.21
N ARG A 112 4.07 24.53 -23.22
CA ARG A 112 3.22 24.87 -22.06
C ARG A 112 3.35 23.71 -21.08
N ARG A 113 4.09 23.92 -19.98
CA ARG A 113 4.12 22.93 -18.89
C ARG A 113 2.71 22.86 -18.31
N ALA A 114 2.04 21.72 -18.45
CA ALA A 114 0.83 21.45 -17.67
C ALA A 114 1.17 21.69 -16.19
N ALA A 115 0.29 22.41 -15.48
CA ALA A 115 0.46 22.64 -14.05
C ALA A 115 0.60 21.27 -13.37
N GLY A 116 1.79 21.01 -12.80
CA GLY A 116 2.13 19.67 -12.31
C GLY A 116 1.15 19.24 -11.24
N ALA A 117 0.53 18.07 -11.42
CA ALA A 117 -0.41 17.59 -10.42
C ALA A 117 0.30 17.30 -9.10
N VAL A 118 -0.36 17.61 -7.98
CA VAL A 118 0.19 17.41 -6.64
C VAL A 118 -0.27 16.06 -6.11
N ILE A 119 0.67 15.17 -5.81
CA ILE A 119 0.36 13.91 -5.12
C ILE A 119 0.43 14.15 -3.61
N ARG A 120 -0.65 13.84 -2.89
CA ARG A 120 -0.71 13.85 -1.43
C ARG A 120 -0.74 12.43 -0.92
N LEU A 121 0.22 12.09 -0.05
CA LEU A 121 0.37 10.75 0.50
C LEU A 121 -0.07 10.71 1.97
N TYR A 122 -1.01 9.83 2.25
CA TYR A 122 -1.52 9.53 3.58
C TYR A 122 -1.18 8.07 3.91
N GLU A 123 -0.38 7.85 4.94
CA GLU A 123 -0.04 6.50 5.39
C GLU A 123 -0.64 6.26 6.78
N VAL A 124 -1.28 5.12 6.97
CA VAL A 124 -1.99 4.79 8.20
C VAL A 124 -1.50 3.46 8.76
N ASP A 125 -1.21 3.42 10.06
CA ASP A 125 -0.88 2.19 10.79
C ASP A 125 -1.19 2.33 12.29
N CYS A 126 -0.86 1.30 13.09
CA CYS A 126 -0.85 1.40 14.53
C CYS A 126 0.22 2.40 15.01
N ALA A 127 0.00 2.98 16.18
CA ALA A 127 0.83 4.07 16.71
C ALA A 127 2.31 3.68 16.83
N GLU A 128 2.60 2.44 17.23
CA GLU A 128 3.95 1.92 17.40
C GLU A 128 4.70 1.85 16.06
N ASN A 129 4.04 1.34 15.02
CA ASN A 129 4.60 1.27 13.67
C ASN A 129 4.82 2.67 13.10
N CYS A 130 3.84 3.57 13.29
CA CYS A 130 3.97 4.96 12.85
C CYS A 130 5.12 5.68 13.56
N ALA A 131 5.33 5.48 14.86
CA ALA A 131 6.44 6.09 15.59
C ALA A 131 7.81 5.64 15.04
N LEU A 132 7.98 4.33 14.82
CA LEU A 132 9.20 3.78 14.22
C LEU A 132 9.42 4.30 12.80
N LYS A 133 8.37 4.34 11.98
CA LYS A 133 8.44 4.84 10.61
C LYS A 133 8.75 6.34 10.57
N ALA A 134 8.09 7.16 11.37
CA ALA A 134 8.33 8.60 11.44
C ALA A 134 9.81 8.90 11.68
N ARG A 135 10.40 8.22 12.68
CA ARG A 135 11.82 8.33 12.99
C ARG A 135 12.70 7.97 11.78
N ALA A 136 12.45 6.82 11.16
CA ALA A 136 13.20 6.36 9.99
C ALA A 136 13.10 7.32 8.80
N LEU A 137 11.92 7.93 8.57
CA LEU A 137 11.70 8.86 7.47
C LEU A 137 12.40 10.20 7.68
N VAL A 138 12.39 10.72 8.91
CA VAL A 138 13.06 11.98 9.26
C VAL A 138 14.57 11.80 9.28
N GLU A 139 15.08 10.77 9.98
CA GLU A 139 16.52 10.47 10.04
C GLU A 139 17.09 10.13 8.66
N GLY A 140 16.31 9.47 7.80
CA GLY A 140 16.67 9.16 6.43
C GLY A 140 16.56 10.35 5.46
N GLY A 141 16.09 11.52 5.92
CA GLY A 141 15.86 12.70 5.07
C GLY A 141 14.84 12.46 3.96
N LEU A 142 13.92 11.52 4.14
CA LEU A 142 12.88 11.19 3.17
C LEU A 142 11.67 12.11 3.29
N VAL A 143 11.40 12.60 4.50
CA VAL A 143 10.34 13.57 4.81
C VAL A 143 10.93 14.69 5.65
N ILE A 144 10.66 15.94 5.25
CA ILE A 144 11.03 17.15 5.99
C ILE A 144 9.80 17.59 6.80
N PRO A 145 9.83 17.55 8.14
CA PRO A 145 8.70 17.97 8.97
C PRO A 145 8.27 19.42 8.69
N ALA A 146 6.96 19.69 8.73
CA ALA A 146 6.44 21.03 8.48
C ALA A 146 6.85 22.04 9.57
N VAL A 147 6.97 21.60 10.82
CA VAL A 147 7.35 22.43 11.98
C VAL A 147 8.77 22.98 11.84
N ASP A 148 9.68 22.19 11.26
CA ASP A 148 11.09 22.59 11.08
C ASP A 148 11.22 23.72 10.05
N ARG A 149 10.34 23.76 9.04
CA ARG A 149 10.31 24.88 8.08
C ARG A 149 9.83 26.17 8.72
N ALA A 150 8.78 26.11 9.54
CA ALA A 150 8.26 27.29 10.22
C ALA A 150 9.28 27.89 11.20
N ARG A 151 10.13 27.06 11.83
CA ARG A 151 11.26 27.52 12.66
C ARG A 151 12.41 28.06 11.81
N ALA A 152 12.79 27.37 10.74
CA ALA A 152 13.84 27.83 9.83
C ALA A 152 13.50 29.18 9.17
N ALA A 153 12.23 29.38 8.78
CA ALA A 153 11.74 30.64 8.21
C ALA A 153 11.81 31.82 9.18
N ARG A 154 11.69 31.58 10.50
CA ARG A 154 11.77 32.62 11.53
C ARG A 154 13.21 33.06 11.85
N GLY A 155 14.22 32.37 11.29
CA GLY A 155 15.63 32.68 11.57
C GLY A 155 16.10 32.22 12.96
N ASP A 156 15.38 31.33 13.63
CA ASP A 156 15.76 30.74 14.94
C ASP A 156 16.88 29.69 14.81
N ALA A 157 17.84 29.91 13.91
CA ALA A 157 18.93 28.98 13.61
C ALA A 157 19.96 28.85 14.75
N ASP A 158 19.96 29.78 15.72
CA ASP A 158 20.91 29.78 16.84
C ASP A 158 20.51 28.87 18.01
N ALA A 159 19.40 28.14 17.89
CA ALA A 159 19.03 27.09 18.85
C ALA A 159 19.67 25.74 18.50
N GLU A 160 20.99 25.69 18.28
CA GLU A 160 21.79 24.44 18.23
C GLU A 160 21.91 23.77 19.62
N GLY A 161 20.79 23.68 20.34
CA GLY A 161 20.65 23.04 21.64
C GLY A 161 20.27 21.57 21.57
N TRP A 162 20.21 20.95 20.38
CA TRP A 162 20.14 19.49 20.26
C TRP A 162 21.55 18.89 20.40
N SER A 163 22.23 19.29 21.47
CA SER A 163 23.47 18.66 21.90
C SER A 163 23.13 17.26 22.39
N ASP A 164 23.71 16.29 21.72
CA ASP A 164 23.74 14.85 21.98
C ASP A 164 24.44 14.53 23.32
N LYS A 165 24.02 15.17 24.42
CA LYS A 165 24.35 14.74 25.78
C LYS A 165 23.39 13.64 26.18
N VAL A 166 23.53 12.51 25.49
CA VAL A 166 23.25 11.21 26.08
C VAL A 166 24.30 11.05 27.18
N GLY A 167 23.94 11.43 28.40
CA GLY A 167 24.64 10.90 29.57
C GLY A 167 24.51 9.39 29.55
N ASP A 168 25.59 8.68 29.87
CA ASP A 168 25.64 7.22 30.03
C ASP A 168 24.79 6.73 31.23
N ASP A 169 23.59 7.27 31.40
CA ASP A 169 22.62 6.75 32.34
C ASP A 169 21.73 5.78 31.56
N GLU A 170 21.92 4.47 31.80
CA GLU A 170 21.16 3.36 31.23
C GLU A 170 19.69 3.39 31.74
N THR A 171 18.98 4.48 31.51
CA THR A 171 17.52 4.55 31.64
C THR A 171 16.91 4.29 30.28
N GLU A 172 16.25 3.15 30.16
CA GLU A 172 15.51 2.73 28.97
C GLU A 172 14.54 3.82 28.50
N GLY A 173 14.84 4.43 27.34
CA GLY A 173 13.91 4.49 26.21
C GLY A 173 12.62 5.31 26.34
N ALA A 174 12.60 6.45 27.03
CA ALA A 174 11.48 7.38 26.93
C ALA A 174 11.58 8.27 25.67
N MET A 175 10.65 8.11 24.73
CA MET A 175 10.49 8.99 23.56
C MET A 175 10.15 10.43 23.99
N PRO A 176 10.63 11.46 23.29
CA PRO A 176 10.16 12.82 23.48
C PRO A 176 8.71 12.92 22.96
N HIS A 177 7.76 12.91 23.90
CA HIS A 177 6.38 13.28 23.59
C HIS A 177 6.35 14.75 23.14
N CYS A 178 5.87 15.01 21.93
CA CYS A 178 5.38 16.34 21.54
C CYS A 178 4.11 16.65 22.34
N ARG A 179 4.25 16.93 23.63
CA ARG A 179 3.18 17.46 24.48
C ARG A 179 3.28 18.98 24.47
N ASP A 180 2.57 19.60 23.53
CA ASP A 180 2.05 20.93 23.82
C ASP A 180 1.09 20.78 25.01
N ARG A 181 1.30 21.56 26.07
CA ARG A 181 0.47 21.57 27.27
C ARG A 181 -0.97 21.92 26.89
N VAL A 182 -1.84 20.93 26.88
CA VAL A 182 -3.29 21.11 26.81
C VAL A 182 -3.83 20.90 28.23
N ASP A 183 -4.74 21.77 28.63
CA ASP A 183 -5.35 21.84 29.97
C ASP A 183 -5.93 20.49 30.42
N GLU A 184 -5.71 20.14 31.69
CA GLU A 184 -5.99 18.83 32.31
C GLU A 184 -7.50 18.49 32.49
N ASN A 185 -8.40 19.07 31.68
CA ASN A 185 -9.86 18.95 31.86
C ASN A 185 -10.64 18.33 30.68
N GLU A 186 -9.98 17.69 29.70
CA GLU A 186 -10.69 16.93 28.65
C GLU A 186 -10.44 15.41 28.81
N GLU A 187 -11.46 14.69 29.25
CA GLU A 187 -11.50 13.21 29.31
C GLU A 187 -11.56 12.54 27.91
N ASP A 188 -11.38 13.29 26.81
CA ASP A 188 -11.45 12.78 25.43
C ASP A 188 -10.20 13.11 24.59
N VAL A 189 -9.01 13.11 25.21
CA VAL A 189 -7.76 13.18 24.45
C VAL A 189 -7.50 11.81 23.81
N ASP A 190 -8.17 11.56 22.67
CA ASP A 190 -7.82 10.50 21.71
C ASP A 190 -6.35 10.69 21.31
N GLU A 191 -5.45 10.02 22.03
CA GLU A 191 -4.03 10.37 22.21
C GLU A 191 -3.17 10.20 20.95
N TYR A 192 -3.65 9.66 19.84
CA TYR A 192 -2.80 9.39 18.68
C TYR A 192 -3.57 9.49 17.36
N GLU A 193 -3.43 10.60 16.62
CA GLU A 193 -4.03 10.71 15.28
C GLU A 193 -3.06 11.21 14.18
N ILE A 194 -2.20 12.19 14.45
CA ILE A 194 -1.16 12.63 13.50
C ILE A 194 0.22 12.41 14.13
N VAL A 195 1.03 11.54 13.51
CA VAL A 195 2.39 11.25 13.98
C VAL A 195 3.42 12.11 13.26
N LEU A 196 3.27 12.30 11.95
CA LEU A 196 4.18 13.11 11.15
C LEU A 196 3.42 13.82 10.02
N LYS A 197 3.65 15.12 9.87
CA LYS A 197 3.25 15.90 8.69
C LYS A 197 4.46 16.64 8.14
N GLY A 198 4.61 16.62 6.83
CA GLY A 198 5.75 17.26 6.21
C GLY A 198 5.71 17.24 4.70
N HIS A 199 6.88 17.46 4.11
CA HIS A 199 7.09 17.42 2.68
C HIS A 199 8.03 16.29 2.31
N MET A 200 7.67 15.49 1.33
CA MET A 200 8.57 14.49 0.76
C MET A 200 9.81 15.17 0.16
N ALA A 201 10.99 14.69 0.53
CA ALA A 201 12.24 15.20 0.00
C ALA A 201 12.34 14.93 -1.51
N GLY A 202 13.16 15.72 -2.23
CA GLY A 202 13.51 15.47 -3.64
C GLY A 202 12.41 15.55 -4.69
N ILE A 203 11.14 15.81 -4.34
CA ILE A 203 10.14 16.27 -5.31
C ILE A 203 10.51 17.70 -5.69
N SER A 204 11.40 17.79 -6.67
CA SER A 204 12.05 18.96 -7.26
C SER A 204 11.83 20.29 -6.53
N ALA A 205 12.82 20.66 -5.72
CA ALA A 205 12.92 22.03 -5.19
C ALA A 205 13.17 23.07 -6.30
N SER A 206 13.48 22.66 -7.53
CA SER A 206 13.88 23.59 -8.61
C SER A 206 12.71 24.32 -9.28
N SER A 207 11.45 23.91 -9.05
CA SER A 207 10.28 24.73 -9.39
C SER A 207 9.72 25.52 -8.20
N ARG A 208 10.36 25.44 -7.03
CA ARG A 208 9.91 26.11 -5.81
C ARG A 208 10.50 27.52 -5.78
N GLY A 209 9.80 28.47 -6.39
CA GLY A 209 10.08 29.88 -6.19
C GLY A 209 10.11 30.19 -4.69
N CYS A 210 10.95 31.14 -4.28
CA CYS A 210 11.29 31.46 -2.88
C CYS A 210 10.14 32.03 -2.02
N GLY A 211 8.87 31.74 -2.33
CA GLY A 211 7.69 32.27 -1.63
C GLY A 211 6.69 31.21 -1.13
N ASP A 212 7.10 29.95 -0.99
CA ASP A 212 6.21 28.81 -0.71
C ASP A 212 5.86 28.63 0.79
N GLU A 213 5.71 29.72 1.55
CA GLU A 213 5.41 29.69 3.00
C GLU A 213 3.97 29.27 3.35
N GLY A 214 3.11 29.01 2.35
CA GLY A 214 1.70 28.67 2.55
C GLY A 214 1.27 27.30 2.01
N ARG A 215 2.20 26.45 1.59
CA ARG A 215 1.81 25.20 0.93
C ARG A 215 1.45 24.09 1.91
N ASP A 216 0.30 23.47 1.65
CA ASP A 216 -0.13 22.28 2.36
C ASP A 216 0.95 21.17 2.33
N PRO A 217 1.14 20.43 3.44
CA PRO A 217 2.01 19.26 3.45
C PRO A 217 1.53 18.24 2.41
N ASP A 218 2.48 17.61 1.72
CA ASP A 218 2.20 16.55 0.74
C ASP A 218 2.31 15.15 1.35
N TYR A 219 2.67 15.05 2.62
CA TYR A 219 2.79 13.81 3.38
C TYR A 219 2.16 13.89 4.76
N ALA A 220 1.38 12.86 5.11
CA ALA A 220 0.85 12.63 6.45
C ALA A 220 0.98 11.16 6.86
N LEU A 221 1.57 10.92 8.02
CA LEU A 221 1.60 9.63 8.71
C LEU A 221 0.66 9.67 9.91
N LEU A 222 -0.31 8.78 9.92
CA LEU A 222 -1.47 8.82 10.79
C LEU A 222 -1.54 7.53 11.61
N ALA A 223 -1.65 7.68 12.93
CA ALA A 223 -1.90 6.54 13.80
C ALA A 223 -3.42 6.31 13.88
N ALA A 224 -3.88 5.10 13.54
CA ALA A 224 -5.28 4.71 13.71
C ALA A 224 -5.43 3.19 13.78
N ASP A 225 -6.38 2.71 14.58
CA ASP A 225 -6.81 1.31 14.52
C ASP A 225 -7.73 1.11 13.30
N LEU A 226 -7.26 0.37 12.29
CA LEU A 226 -8.02 0.09 11.07
C LEU A 226 -9.30 -0.73 11.30
N ARG A 227 -9.47 -1.35 12.48
CA ARG A 227 -10.73 -1.99 12.89
C ARG A 227 -11.77 -0.96 13.34
N SER A 228 -11.35 0.25 13.69
CA SER A 228 -12.18 1.37 14.14
C SER A 228 -12.32 2.41 13.02
N VAL A 229 -13.39 2.29 12.23
CA VAL A 229 -13.68 3.22 11.12
C VAL A 229 -13.82 4.67 11.61
N SER A 230 -14.33 4.89 12.81
CA SER A 230 -14.42 6.24 13.40
C SER A 230 -13.04 6.85 13.65
N SER A 231 -12.12 6.08 14.26
CA SER A 231 -10.73 6.50 14.48
C SER A 231 -10.03 6.81 13.15
N LEU A 232 -10.15 5.91 12.16
CA LEU A 232 -9.59 6.12 10.82
C LEU A 232 -10.13 7.39 10.14
N ARG A 233 -11.46 7.61 10.18
CA ARG A 233 -12.10 8.79 9.58
C ARG A 233 -11.58 10.08 10.21
N ARG A 234 -11.47 10.13 11.55
CA ARG A 234 -10.93 11.30 12.26
C ARG A 234 -9.47 11.55 11.88
N ALA A 235 -8.63 10.52 11.93
CA ALA A 235 -7.21 10.63 11.58
C ALA A 235 -7.01 11.15 10.14
N LEU A 236 -7.74 10.62 9.15
CA LEU A 236 -7.67 11.10 7.76
C LEU A 236 -8.17 12.54 7.59
N SER A 237 -9.26 12.88 8.29
CA SER A 237 -9.81 14.25 8.28
C SER A 237 -8.82 15.25 8.87
N ARG A 238 -8.23 14.93 10.03
CA ARG A 238 -7.17 15.74 10.64
C ARG A 238 -5.92 15.77 9.77
N GLY A 239 -5.62 14.68 9.05
CA GLY A 239 -4.59 14.61 8.02
C GLY A 239 -4.78 15.61 6.87
N GLY A 240 -6.01 16.12 6.68
CA GLY A 240 -6.35 17.02 5.57
C GLY A 240 -6.68 16.26 4.28
N LEU A 241 -7.15 15.01 4.38
CA LEU A 241 -7.61 14.26 3.22
C LEU A 241 -8.88 14.89 2.64
N ASP A 242 -8.82 15.27 1.37
CA ASP A 242 -9.96 15.75 0.60
C ASP A 242 -10.51 14.64 -0.29
N ALA A 243 -11.58 13.99 0.17
CA ALA A 243 -12.19 12.86 -0.52
C ALA A 243 -12.91 13.22 -1.84
N SER A 244 -13.07 14.51 -2.17
CA SER A 244 -13.59 14.90 -3.50
C SER A 244 -12.54 14.80 -4.60
N ARG A 245 -11.28 14.49 -4.26
CA ARG A 245 -10.19 14.31 -5.22
C ARG A 245 -10.01 12.84 -5.60
N PRO A 246 -9.51 12.53 -6.81
CA PRO A 246 -9.15 11.18 -7.17
C PRO A 246 -8.23 10.55 -6.14
N THR A 247 -8.68 9.43 -5.56
CA THR A 247 -8.01 8.79 -4.44
C THR A 247 -7.64 7.35 -4.80
N LEU A 248 -6.36 7.02 -4.66
CA LEU A 248 -5.86 5.64 -4.71
C LEU A 248 -5.71 5.12 -3.29
N VAL A 249 -6.46 4.08 -2.95
CA VAL A 249 -6.30 3.34 -1.69
C VAL A 249 -5.45 2.09 -1.97
N LEU A 250 -4.37 1.93 -1.22
CA LEU A 250 -3.49 0.77 -1.24
C LEU A 250 -3.70 -0.04 0.05
N SER A 251 -3.88 -1.36 -0.10
CA SER A 251 -3.95 -2.32 1.02
C SER A 251 -3.08 -3.52 0.71
N GLU A 252 -1.99 -3.71 1.45
CA GLU A 252 -1.01 -4.74 1.13
C GLU A 252 -0.82 -5.72 2.28
N LEU A 253 -1.51 -6.86 2.21
CA LEU A 253 -1.62 -7.85 3.29
C LEU A 253 -2.11 -7.21 4.60
N VAL A 254 -3.23 -6.49 4.54
CA VAL A 254 -3.77 -5.79 5.71
C VAL A 254 -5.15 -6.33 6.05
N LEU A 255 -6.04 -6.43 5.06
CA LEU A 255 -7.42 -6.87 5.28
C LEU A 255 -7.48 -8.25 5.92
N ALA A 256 -6.51 -9.11 5.60
CA ALA A 256 -6.46 -10.45 6.17
C ALA A 256 -6.27 -10.49 7.70
N TYR A 257 -5.76 -9.43 8.33
CA TYR A 257 -5.47 -9.40 9.76
C TYR A 257 -6.55 -8.72 10.61
N LEU A 258 -7.55 -8.08 9.99
CA LEU A 258 -8.54 -7.27 10.70
C LEU A 258 -9.73 -8.08 11.25
N GLY A 259 -9.75 -9.40 11.04
CA GLY A 259 -10.98 -10.16 11.21
C GLY A 259 -11.95 -9.93 10.05
N ARG A 260 -12.95 -10.81 9.89
CA ARG A 260 -13.97 -10.64 8.84
C ARG A 260 -14.76 -9.33 9.02
N SER A 261 -15.24 -9.06 10.23
CA SER A 261 -16.02 -7.85 10.53
C SER A 261 -15.20 -6.57 10.37
N GLY A 262 -13.95 -6.56 10.83
CA GLY A 262 -13.08 -5.39 10.70
C GLY A 262 -12.74 -5.09 9.23
N ALA A 263 -12.39 -6.12 8.47
CA ALA A 263 -12.15 -5.98 7.03
C ALA A 263 -13.39 -5.53 6.26
N ASP A 264 -14.58 -6.07 6.57
CA ASP A 264 -15.84 -5.65 5.92
C ASP A 264 -16.21 -4.21 6.28
N GLY A 265 -16.02 -3.81 7.53
CA GLY A 265 -16.22 -2.43 7.98
C GLY A 265 -15.29 -1.46 7.25
N LEU A 266 -14.00 -1.82 7.13
CA LEU A 266 -13.02 -1.02 6.41
C LEU A 266 -13.31 -0.94 4.90
N LEU A 267 -13.67 -2.06 4.26
CA LEU A 267 -14.05 -2.09 2.84
C LEU A 267 -15.28 -1.21 2.57
N LYS A 268 -16.28 -1.24 3.45
CA LYS A 268 -17.44 -0.34 3.37
C LYS A 268 -17.01 1.11 3.42
N PHE A 269 -16.22 1.48 4.43
CA PHE A 269 -15.66 2.82 4.57
C PHE A 269 -14.87 3.26 3.33
N ILE A 270 -14.01 2.41 2.78
CA ILE A 270 -13.27 2.72 1.55
C ILE A 270 -14.23 3.06 0.42
N SER A 271 -15.25 2.21 0.18
CA SER A 271 -16.19 2.41 -0.91
C SER A 271 -17.04 3.67 -0.76
N SER A 272 -17.49 4.00 0.45
CA SER A 272 -18.43 5.10 0.71
C SER A 272 -17.75 6.45 0.93
N ASP A 273 -16.56 6.45 1.55
CA ASP A 273 -15.90 7.66 2.02
C ASP A 273 -14.67 8.01 1.19
N LEU A 274 -13.84 7.02 0.81
CA LEU A 274 -12.56 7.29 0.12
C LEU A 274 -12.68 7.24 -1.41
N LEU A 275 -13.58 6.43 -1.94
CA LEU A 275 -13.79 6.30 -3.39
C LEU A 275 -14.96 7.15 -3.89
N ARG A 276 -15.12 8.37 -3.35
CA ARG A 276 -16.21 9.29 -3.72
C ARG A 276 -15.97 9.99 -5.05
N ALA A 277 -14.73 10.38 -5.31
CA ALA A 277 -14.38 11.06 -6.55
C ALA A 277 -14.32 10.09 -7.72
N GLU A 278 -14.83 10.53 -8.88
CA GLU A 278 -14.68 9.78 -10.13
C GLU A 278 -13.19 9.51 -10.40
N GLY A 279 -12.89 8.29 -10.85
CA GLY A 279 -11.51 7.88 -11.10
C GLY A 279 -10.71 7.55 -9.82
N SER A 280 -11.36 7.38 -8.66
CA SER A 280 -10.73 6.78 -7.49
C SER A 280 -10.66 5.25 -7.61
N ALA A 281 -9.69 4.63 -6.95
CA ALA A 281 -9.50 3.18 -6.98
C ALA A 281 -9.00 2.62 -5.63
N LEU A 282 -9.42 1.39 -5.32
CA LEU A 282 -8.77 0.50 -4.36
C LEU A 282 -7.87 -0.46 -5.14
N VAL A 283 -6.64 -0.65 -4.67
CA VAL A 283 -5.73 -1.72 -5.07
C VAL A 283 -5.31 -2.48 -3.82
N ALA A 284 -5.70 -3.75 -3.73
CA ALA A 284 -5.37 -4.60 -2.59
C ALA A 284 -4.59 -5.85 -3.04
N TYR A 285 -3.45 -6.12 -2.40
CA TYR A 285 -2.73 -7.39 -2.55
C TYR A 285 -2.98 -8.22 -1.30
N GLU A 286 -3.76 -9.28 -1.42
CA GLU A 286 -4.29 -10.01 -0.26
C GLU A 286 -4.15 -11.53 -0.47
N PRO A 287 -4.04 -12.30 0.62
CA PRO A 287 -4.04 -13.76 0.54
C PRO A 287 -5.44 -14.26 0.13
N MET A 288 -5.45 -15.28 -0.74
CA MET A 288 -6.64 -16.05 -1.09
C MET A 288 -6.63 -17.35 -0.31
N GLY A 289 -7.76 -17.65 0.35
CA GLY A 289 -7.92 -18.88 1.11
C GLY A 289 -7.85 -20.13 0.23
N PRO A 290 -7.80 -21.32 0.84
CA PRO A 290 -7.91 -22.55 0.08
C PRO A 290 -9.23 -22.56 -0.69
N PRO A 291 -9.24 -22.96 -1.97
CA PRO A 291 -10.47 -23.02 -2.75
C PRO A 291 -11.45 -23.99 -2.07
N PRO A 292 -12.77 -23.77 -2.25
CA PRO A 292 -13.77 -24.67 -1.67
C PRO A 292 -13.54 -26.11 -2.15
N PRO A 293 -13.97 -27.12 -1.36
CA PRO A 293 -13.92 -28.50 -1.79
C PRO A 293 -14.57 -28.64 -3.17
N PRO A 294 -13.83 -29.13 -4.19
CA PRO A 294 -14.43 -29.32 -5.49
C PRO A 294 -15.55 -30.35 -5.37
N SER A 295 -16.62 -30.15 -6.13
CA SER A 295 -17.62 -31.19 -6.29
C SER A 295 -16.94 -32.45 -6.84
N PRO A 296 -17.42 -33.67 -6.49
CA PRO A 296 -16.83 -34.92 -6.96
C PRO A 296 -16.65 -34.96 -8.49
N SER A 297 -17.55 -34.29 -9.23
CA SER A 297 -17.54 -34.19 -10.69
C SER A 297 -16.55 -33.17 -11.27
N SER A 298 -15.93 -32.31 -10.46
CA SER A 298 -15.02 -31.22 -10.90
C SER A 298 -13.60 -31.34 -10.31
N LEU A 299 -13.30 -32.47 -9.66
CA LEU A 299 -11.97 -32.72 -9.07
C LEU A 299 -10.95 -32.97 -10.19
N THR A 300 -10.13 -31.98 -10.48
CA THR A 300 -8.91 -32.17 -11.28
C THR A 300 -7.72 -32.36 -10.33
N ALA A 301 -6.73 -33.15 -10.75
CA ALA A 301 -5.51 -33.35 -9.96
C ALA A 301 -4.81 -32.02 -9.60
N GLY A 302 -4.84 -31.04 -10.53
CA GLY A 302 -4.28 -29.70 -10.29
C GLY A 302 -4.99 -28.93 -9.17
N ASN A 303 -6.31 -29.03 -9.08
CA ASN A 303 -7.07 -28.38 -8.01
C ASN A 303 -6.79 -29.00 -6.64
N ALA A 304 -6.62 -30.33 -6.58
CA ALA A 304 -6.27 -31.03 -5.35
C ALA A 304 -4.89 -30.62 -4.81
N VAL A 305 -3.88 -30.53 -5.70
CA VAL A 305 -2.52 -30.09 -5.33
C VAL A 305 -2.52 -28.65 -4.84
N LEU A 306 -3.18 -27.75 -5.57
CA LEU A 306 -3.29 -26.34 -5.16
C LEU A 306 -3.96 -26.20 -3.79
N ARG A 307 -5.05 -26.93 -3.58
CA ARG A 307 -5.77 -26.90 -2.30
C ARG A 307 -4.89 -27.41 -1.16
N GLY A 308 -4.26 -28.57 -1.32
CA GLY A 308 -3.37 -29.12 -0.28
C GLY A 308 -2.19 -28.20 0.03
N TYR A 309 -1.61 -27.57 -1.00
CA TYR A 309 -0.57 -26.55 -0.81
C TYR A 309 -1.10 -25.33 -0.03
N ALA A 310 -2.26 -24.79 -0.41
CA ALA A 310 -2.86 -23.65 0.26
C ALA A 310 -3.20 -23.97 1.73
N GLU A 311 -3.82 -25.12 2.00
CA GLU A 311 -4.16 -25.56 3.36
C GLU A 311 -2.91 -25.69 4.25
N ASP A 312 -1.83 -26.31 3.76
CA ASP A 312 -0.55 -26.41 4.48
C ASP A 312 0.09 -25.02 4.70
N TYR A 313 0.09 -24.18 3.66
CA TYR A 313 0.64 -22.83 3.73
C TYR A 313 -0.08 -21.98 4.79
N PHE A 314 -1.41 -21.96 4.77
CA PHE A 314 -2.22 -21.23 5.74
C PHE A 314 -2.11 -21.85 7.14
N GLY A 315 -2.07 -23.18 7.26
CA GLY A 315 -1.88 -23.86 8.56
C GLY A 315 -0.56 -23.45 9.24
N LYS A 316 0.53 -23.35 8.49
CA LYS A 316 1.83 -22.85 8.98
C LYS A 316 1.73 -21.39 9.40
N PHE A 317 0.98 -20.57 8.66
CA PHE A 317 0.79 -19.17 8.97
C PHE A 317 0.00 -18.96 10.27
N HIS A 318 -1.13 -19.65 10.43
CA HIS A 318 -1.92 -19.66 11.66
C HIS A 318 -1.09 -20.09 12.87
N THR A 319 -0.38 -21.21 12.75
CA THR A 319 0.51 -21.70 13.81
C THR A 319 1.54 -20.65 14.24
N LYS A 320 2.05 -19.83 13.30
CA LYS A 320 3.01 -18.77 13.61
C LYS A 320 2.35 -17.60 14.35
N LEU A 321 1.14 -17.20 13.94
CA LEU A 321 0.38 -16.15 14.62
C LEU A 321 -0.02 -16.56 16.03
N ASP A 322 -0.46 -17.80 16.22
CA ASP A 322 -0.87 -18.30 17.53
C ASP A 322 0.29 -18.34 18.52
N ARG A 323 1.50 -18.70 18.05
CA ARG A 323 2.73 -18.60 18.86
C ARG A 323 3.01 -17.18 19.33
N GLY A 324 2.81 -16.20 18.45
CA GLY A 324 3.03 -14.78 18.79
C GLY A 324 2.09 -14.26 19.87
N ARG A 325 0.87 -14.81 20.01
CA ARG A 325 -0.08 -14.39 21.05
C ARG A 325 0.33 -14.87 22.44
N HIS A 326 0.80 -16.11 22.55
CA HIS A 326 1.16 -16.70 23.84
C HIS A 326 2.31 -15.97 24.55
N ASP A 327 3.23 -15.35 23.80
CA ASP A 327 4.37 -14.65 24.39
C ASP A 327 3.96 -13.35 25.10
N PHE A 328 2.84 -12.72 24.71
CA PHE A 328 2.36 -11.50 25.36
C PHE A 328 1.62 -11.78 26.67
N ASP A 329 0.83 -12.85 26.74
CA ASP A 329 0.03 -13.19 27.93
C ASP A 329 0.91 -13.58 29.15
N VAL A 330 2.12 -14.10 28.90
CA VAL A 330 3.03 -14.55 29.98
C VAL A 330 3.70 -13.38 30.69
N VAL A 331 3.91 -12.25 30.02
CA VAL A 331 4.65 -11.11 30.57
C VAL A 331 3.81 -10.31 31.58
N GLU A 332 2.48 -10.27 31.43
CA GLU A 332 1.61 -9.57 32.39
C GLU A 332 1.23 -10.39 33.63
N GLY A 333 1.60 -11.68 33.68
CA GLY A 333 1.11 -12.63 34.69
C GLY A 333 1.78 -12.62 36.07
N HIS A 334 2.76 -11.75 36.35
CA HIS A 334 3.54 -11.83 37.60
C HIS A 334 3.03 -10.98 38.78
N GLY A 335 1.84 -10.38 38.71
CA GLY A 335 1.40 -9.44 39.77
C GLY A 335 -0.04 -9.53 40.28
N ARG A 336 -0.97 -10.27 39.66
CA ARG A 336 -2.38 -10.24 40.08
C ARG A 336 -2.84 -11.57 40.69
N THR A 337 -3.18 -11.46 41.97
CA THR A 337 -3.73 -12.48 42.85
C THR A 337 -4.89 -13.23 42.20
N ARG A 338 -4.78 -14.57 42.25
CA ARG A 338 -5.86 -15.55 42.05
C ARG A 338 -7.14 -15.10 42.79
N GLY A 339 -8.16 -14.68 42.04
CA GLY A 339 -9.48 -14.40 42.59
C GLY A 339 -10.56 -14.67 41.56
N GLY A 340 -11.31 -15.77 41.75
CA GLY A 340 -12.67 -15.93 41.23
C GLY A 340 -12.78 -16.50 39.81
N GLY A 341 -12.92 -17.82 39.71
CA GLY A 341 -13.33 -18.50 38.49
C GLY A 341 -14.74 -18.09 38.06
N GLY A 342 -14.83 -17.21 37.07
CA GLY A 342 -16.05 -17.00 36.29
C GLY A 342 -15.98 -17.84 35.02
N ASN A 343 -16.74 -18.94 34.98
CA ASN A 343 -17.02 -19.70 33.75
C ASN A 343 -17.83 -18.83 32.79
N SER A 344 -17.20 -17.86 32.11
CA SER A 344 -17.79 -17.21 30.96
C SER A 344 -17.61 -18.12 29.75
N HIS A 345 -18.53 -19.06 29.56
CA HIS A 345 -18.81 -19.70 28.28
C HIS A 345 -19.42 -18.68 27.30
N GLY A 346 -18.71 -17.57 27.09
CA GLY A 346 -18.99 -16.69 25.98
C GLY A 346 -18.65 -17.47 24.72
N ASN A 347 -19.67 -17.79 23.94
CA ASN A 347 -19.60 -18.33 22.57
C ASN A 347 -19.00 -17.28 21.59
N GLY A 348 -18.07 -16.46 22.10
CA GLY A 348 -17.35 -15.47 21.34
C GLY A 348 -16.51 -16.22 20.35
N ASP A 349 -16.82 -15.98 19.08
CA ASP A 349 -16.09 -16.42 17.91
C ASP A 349 -14.59 -16.18 18.14
N GLY A 350 -13.90 -17.14 18.75
CA GLY A 350 -12.47 -17.17 18.98
C GLY A 350 -11.72 -17.40 17.68
N GLY A 351 -12.27 -16.87 16.58
CA GLY A 351 -11.78 -16.96 15.24
C GLY A 351 -10.35 -16.47 15.17
N SER A 352 -9.53 -17.25 14.47
CA SER A 352 -8.14 -16.89 14.19
C SER A 352 -8.05 -15.46 13.67
N SER A 353 -7.04 -14.67 14.07
CA SER A 353 -6.86 -13.29 13.57
C SER A 353 -6.69 -13.18 12.06
N PHE A 354 -6.43 -14.29 11.38
CA PHE A 354 -6.16 -14.31 9.96
C PHE A 354 -7.35 -14.84 9.16
N HIS A 355 -7.91 -13.98 8.30
CA HIS A 355 -9.04 -14.32 7.44
C HIS A 355 -8.74 -13.87 6.01
N PRO A 356 -8.43 -14.78 5.08
CA PRO A 356 -8.20 -14.39 3.69
C PRO A 356 -9.41 -13.63 3.12
N LEU A 357 -9.17 -12.79 2.12
CA LEU A 357 -10.21 -11.92 1.58
C LEU A 357 -11.38 -12.72 0.98
N GLY A 358 -11.07 -13.87 0.38
CA GLY A 358 -12.00 -14.90 -0.09
C GLY A 358 -11.23 -16.17 -0.49
N SER A 359 -11.94 -17.25 -0.80
CA SER A 359 -11.34 -18.52 -1.26
C SER A 359 -11.12 -18.57 -2.78
N ASP A 360 -11.86 -17.75 -3.53
CA ASP A 360 -11.66 -17.59 -4.95
C ASP A 360 -12.08 -16.19 -5.44
N ARG A 361 -11.93 -15.96 -6.75
CA ARG A 361 -12.30 -14.71 -7.41
C ARG A 361 -13.78 -14.34 -7.19
N SER A 362 -14.69 -15.31 -7.27
CA SER A 362 -16.12 -15.07 -7.14
C SER A 362 -16.47 -14.61 -5.73
N ASP A 363 -15.88 -15.26 -4.72
CA ASP A 363 -16.06 -14.90 -3.32
C ASP A 363 -15.55 -13.48 -3.03
N VAL A 364 -14.34 -13.16 -3.50
CA VAL A 364 -13.75 -11.82 -3.33
C VAL A 364 -14.64 -10.75 -3.96
N LEU A 365 -15.09 -10.96 -5.21
CA LEU A 365 -15.94 -9.99 -5.90
C LEU A 365 -17.30 -9.86 -5.22
N SER A 366 -17.90 -10.97 -4.78
CA SER A 366 -19.18 -10.96 -4.05
C SER A 366 -19.05 -10.18 -2.74
N ARG A 367 -17.92 -10.36 -2.03
CA ARG A 367 -17.63 -9.62 -0.81
C ARG A 367 -17.48 -8.13 -1.06
N LEU A 368 -16.73 -7.71 -2.08
CA LEU A 368 -16.62 -6.31 -2.47
C LEU A 368 -17.99 -5.70 -2.79
N VAL A 369 -18.82 -6.39 -3.57
CA VAL A 369 -20.19 -5.92 -3.88
C VAL A 369 -21.01 -5.77 -2.60
N SER A 370 -20.93 -6.72 -1.67
CA SER A 370 -21.62 -6.61 -0.37
C SER A 370 -21.09 -5.47 0.52
N CYS A 371 -19.89 -5.00 0.24
CA CYS A 371 -19.26 -3.87 0.92
C CYS A 371 -19.49 -2.54 0.20
N GLY A 372 -20.37 -2.46 -0.80
CA GLY A 372 -20.73 -1.18 -1.44
C GLY A 372 -19.90 -0.81 -2.66
N PHE A 373 -18.94 -1.65 -3.06
CA PHE A 373 -18.30 -1.46 -4.36
C PHE A 373 -19.32 -1.74 -5.47
N SER A 374 -19.31 -0.87 -6.49
CA SER A 374 -20.26 -0.95 -7.60
C SER A 374 -20.17 -2.27 -8.37
N ALA A 375 -21.17 -2.52 -9.22
CA ALA A 375 -21.37 -3.76 -9.98
C ALA A 375 -20.08 -4.40 -10.53
N PRO A 376 -20.04 -5.73 -10.80
CA PRO A 376 -18.83 -6.50 -11.16
C PRO A 376 -17.96 -5.92 -12.29
N LEU A 377 -18.51 -5.01 -13.09
CA LEU A 377 -17.79 -4.26 -14.11
C LEU A 377 -16.78 -3.26 -13.53
N LEU A 378 -16.85 -2.87 -12.27
CA LEU A 378 -15.92 -1.92 -11.62
C LEU A 378 -15.06 -2.57 -10.53
N ALA A 379 -15.07 -3.90 -10.42
CA ALA A 379 -14.15 -4.65 -9.57
C ALA A 379 -13.49 -5.79 -10.35
N ASP A 380 -12.26 -6.12 -10.02
CA ASP A 380 -11.58 -7.28 -10.57
C ASP A 380 -10.65 -7.92 -9.54
N CYS A 381 -10.44 -9.23 -9.70
CA CYS A 381 -9.57 -10.03 -8.85
C CYS A 381 -8.86 -11.06 -9.73
N VAL A 382 -7.54 -11.12 -9.57
CA VAL A 382 -6.67 -12.01 -10.32
C VAL A 382 -5.59 -12.55 -9.39
N ASP A 383 -5.13 -13.78 -9.62
CA ASP A 383 -3.99 -14.30 -8.88
C ASP A 383 -2.72 -13.47 -9.15
N ALA A 384 -1.81 -13.43 -8.17
CA ALA A 384 -0.61 -12.60 -8.24
C ALA A 384 0.29 -12.95 -9.45
N GLY A 385 0.35 -14.23 -9.83
CA GLY A 385 1.17 -14.68 -10.96
C GLY A 385 0.67 -14.16 -12.30
N LYS A 386 -0.65 -14.20 -12.51
CA LYS A 386 -1.30 -13.65 -13.71
C LYS A 386 -1.28 -12.13 -13.73
N ALA A 387 -1.40 -11.46 -12.58
CA ALA A 387 -1.19 -10.00 -12.47
C ALA A 387 0.20 -9.60 -12.97
N ALA A 388 1.26 -10.21 -12.40
CA ALA A 388 2.64 -9.91 -12.77
C ALA A 388 2.94 -10.23 -14.23
N SER A 389 2.43 -11.36 -14.76
CA SER A 389 2.58 -11.73 -16.17
C SER A 389 1.92 -10.70 -17.10
N SER A 390 0.73 -10.21 -16.72
CA SER A 390 -0.01 -9.21 -17.50
C SER A 390 0.70 -7.86 -17.49
N TYR A 391 1.25 -7.44 -16.35
CA TYR A 391 2.04 -6.22 -16.26
C TYR A 391 3.34 -6.28 -17.06
N SER A 392 4.02 -7.42 -17.06
CA SER A 392 5.22 -7.65 -17.87
C SER A 392 4.92 -7.59 -19.37
N SER A 393 3.79 -8.17 -19.79
CA SER A 393 3.39 -8.18 -21.21
C SER A 393 2.91 -6.82 -21.70
N SER A 394 2.25 -6.05 -20.82
CA SER A 394 1.68 -4.74 -21.16
C SER A 394 2.72 -3.63 -21.30
N ARG A 395 4.00 -3.91 -21.03
CA ARG A 395 5.10 -2.97 -21.31
C ARG A 395 5.33 -2.71 -22.80
N ARG A 396 4.71 -3.51 -23.68
CA ARG A 396 4.68 -3.25 -25.12
C ARG A 396 3.53 -2.32 -25.53
N CYS A 397 2.93 -1.58 -24.59
CA CYS A 397 1.89 -0.61 -24.95
C CYS A 397 2.52 0.68 -25.50
N PRO A 398 1.89 1.29 -26.51
CA PRO A 398 2.55 2.15 -27.48
C PRO A 398 2.47 3.64 -27.08
N PHE A 399 2.53 3.96 -25.78
CA PHE A 399 2.39 5.35 -25.31
C PHE A 399 3.63 6.23 -25.56
N GLY A 400 4.63 5.71 -26.26
CA GLY A 400 5.66 6.49 -26.92
C GLY A 400 6.11 5.75 -28.17
N SER A 401 5.88 6.33 -29.35
CA SER A 401 6.47 5.85 -30.61
C SER A 401 7.95 6.21 -30.75
N GLY A 402 8.60 6.60 -29.66
CA GLY A 402 10.03 6.87 -29.60
C GLY A 402 10.75 5.68 -28.96
N ASP A 403 11.79 5.20 -29.61
CA ASP A 403 12.71 4.11 -29.23
C ASP A 403 13.52 4.39 -27.93
N ARG A 404 12.97 5.20 -27.01
CA ARG A 404 13.67 5.84 -25.89
C ARG A 404 13.02 5.65 -24.53
N ASP A 405 12.03 4.77 -24.38
CA ASP A 405 11.57 4.42 -23.03
C ASP A 405 12.70 3.66 -22.33
N PRO A 406 13.30 4.21 -21.25
CA PRO A 406 14.35 3.52 -20.53
C PRO A 406 13.79 2.18 -20.02
N PRO A 407 14.55 1.07 -20.14
CA PRO A 407 14.12 -0.21 -19.62
C PRO A 407 13.81 -0.01 -18.14
N SER A 408 12.54 -0.15 -17.75
CA SER A 408 12.17 0.13 -16.38
C SER A 408 13.06 -0.68 -15.43
N PRO A 409 13.50 -0.12 -14.29
CA PRO A 409 14.47 -0.76 -13.39
C PRO A 409 14.06 -2.17 -12.92
N LEU A 410 12.79 -2.54 -13.05
CA LEU A 410 12.25 -3.88 -12.76
C LEU A 410 12.35 -4.87 -13.94
N SER A 411 13.06 -4.53 -15.02
CA SER A 411 13.33 -5.42 -16.17
C SER A 411 14.58 -6.27 -15.98
N ALA A 412 15.39 -5.98 -14.95
CA ALA A 412 16.62 -6.71 -14.74
C ALA A 412 16.31 -8.22 -14.68
N PRO A 413 17.11 -9.06 -15.35
CA PRO A 413 16.97 -10.50 -15.22
C PRO A 413 17.01 -10.87 -13.73
N PRO A 414 16.29 -11.93 -13.31
CA PRO A 414 16.33 -12.36 -11.92
C PRO A 414 17.79 -12.50 -11.49
N SER A 415 18.16 -11.80 -10.42
CA SER A 415 19.54 -11.75 -9.93
C SER A 415 20.02 -13.08 -9.34
N GLU A 416 19.12 -14.06 -9.21
CA GLU A 416 19.34 -15.35 -8.56
C GLU A 416 18.72 -16.47 -9.39
N TYR A 417 19.45 -17.58 -9.52
CA TYR A 417 18.94 -18.80 -10.16
C TYR A 417 17.76 -19.37 -9.36
N PHE A 418 16.69 -19.75 -10.05
CA PHE A 418 15.48 -20.26 -9.44
C PHE A 418 14.91 -21.42 -10.26
N ASP A 419 14.91 -22.63 -9.70
CA ASP A 419 14.45 -23.87 -10.34
C ASP A 419 13.06 -24.34 -9.84
N GLU A 420 12.57 -23.81 -8.72
CA GLU A 420 11.29 -24.18 -8.10
C GLU A 420 10.07 -23.46 -8.71
N HIS A 421 10.00 -23.33 -10.03
CA HIS A 421 8.94 -22.60 -10.72
C HIS A 421 7.52 -23.10 -10.40
N ALA A 422 7.34 -24.42 -10.20
CA ALA A 422 6.06 -25.00 -9.83
C ALA A 422 5.62 -24.56 -8.43
N ALA A 423 6.55 -24.50 -7.47
CA ALA A 423 6.27 -24.03 -6.12
C ALA A 423 5.90 -22.54 -6.12
N LEU A 424 6.60 -21.72 -6.92
CA LEU A 424 6.24 -20.31 -7.10
C LEU A 424 4.85 -20.15 -7.71
N ALA A 425 4.51 -20.94 -8.74
CA ALA A 425 3.19 -20.87 -9.37
C ALA A 425 2.06 -21.25 -8.40
N LEU A 426 2.27 -22.24 -7.52
CA LEU A 426 1.33 -22.59 -6.45
C LEU A 426 1.25 -21.47 -5.40
N HIS A 427 2.40 -20.95 -4.97
CA HIS A 427 2.50 -19.86 -3.99
C HIS A 427 1.75 -18.60 -4.46
N LEU A 428 1.96 -18.18 -5.70
CA LEU A 428 1.32 -16.99 -6.27
C LEU A 428 -0.18 -17.14 -6.48
N LYS A 429 -0.71 -18.37 -6.50
CA LYS A 429 -2.16 -18.64 -6.50
C LYS A 429 -2.79 -18.54 -5.11
N CYS A 430 -1.99 -18.51 -4.04
CA CYS A 430 -2.48 -18.21 -2.69
C CYS A 430 -2.60 -16.70 -2.43
N TYR A 431 -2.36 -15.86 -3.43
CA TYR A 431 -2.49 -14.41 -3.36
C TYR A 431 -3.27 -13.87 -4.54
N ALA A 432 -3.97 -12.77 -4.32
CA ALA A 432 -4.65 -12.02 -5.36
C ALA A 432 -4.24 -10.57 -5.35
N LEU A 433 -4.20 -10.00 -6.55
CA LEU A 433 -4.33 -8.56 -6.74
C LEU A 433 -5.80 -8.25 -7.04
N VAL A 434 -6.38 -7.40 -6.21
CA VAL A 434 -7.75 -6.97 -6.25
C VAL A 434 -7.78 -5.49 -6.59
N CYS A 435 -8.62 -5.11 -7.53
CA CYS A 435 -8.82 -3.72 -7.89
C CYS A 435 -10.31 -3.41 -7.89
N ALA A 436 -10.70 -2.27 -7.32
CA ALA A 436 -12.07 -1.79 -7.38
C ALA A 436 -12.07 -0.28 -7.65
N PHE A 437 -13.08 0.21 -8.35
CA PHE A 437 -13.09 1.58 -8.89
C PHE A 437 -14.36 2.31 -8.48
N ALA A 438 -14.23 3.61 -8.23
CA ALA A 438 -15.37 4.47 -7.95
C ALA A 438 -16.37 4.47 -9.12
N PRO A 439 -17.69 4.44 -8.86
CA PRO A 439 -18.68 4.71 -9.89
C PRO A 439 -18.57 6.17 -10.34
N GLY A 440 -18.36 6.39 -11.65
CA GLY A 440 -18.58 7.71 -12.25
C GLY A 440 -20.07 7.93 -12.54
N PRO A 441 -20.55 9.18 -12.65
CA PRO A 441 -21.94 9.48 -13.01
C PRO A 441 -22.37 8.81 -14.32
N ASP A 442 -21.46 8.75 -15.30
CA ASP A 442 -21.68 8.08 -16.58
C ASP A 442 -21.06 6.67 -16.63
N GLY A 443 -20.44 6.20 -15.54
CA GLY A 443 -19.67 4.95 -15.47
C GLY A 443 -18.41 4.89 -16.35
N GLY A 444 -18.19 5.88 -17.22
CA GLY A 444 -17.16 5.86 -18.26
C GLY A 444 -15.74 5.95 -17.74
N ALA A 445 -15.41 6.91 -16.86
CA ALA A 445 -14.04 7.09 -16.40
C ALA A 445 -13.56 5.92 -15.53
N GLY A 446 -14.43 5.37 -14.67
CA GLY A 446 -14.13 4.17 -13.89
C GLY A 446 -13.75 2.98 -14.77
N LEU A 447 -14.44 2.78 -15.89
CA LEU A 447 -14.11 1.73 -16.86
C LEU A 447 -12.80 2.00 -17.62
N ARG A 448 -12.54 3.26 -18.01
CA ARG A 448 -11.26 3.63 -18.64
C ARG A 448 -10.10 3.41 -17.69
N LEU A 449 -10.21 3.90 -16.46
CA LEU A 449 -9.23 3.70 -15.39
C LEU A 449 -9.01 2.21 -15.12
N ALA A 450 -10.09 1.42 -15.00
CA ALA A 450 -9.99 -0.02 -14.82
C ALA A 450 -9.22 -0.70 -15.96
N GLY A 451 -9.46 -0.31 -17.21
CA GLY A 451 -8.73 -0.82 -18.37
C GLY A 451 -7.25 -0.42 -18.38
N ARG A 452 -6.88 0.68 -17.74
CA ARG A 452 -5.48 1.11 -17.59
C ARG A 452 -4.78 0.40 -16.45
N VAL A 453 -5.39 0.39 -15.26
CA VAL A 453 -4.83 -0.17 -14.02
C VAL A 453 -4.78 -1.69 -14.09
N CYS A 454 -5.80 -2.34 -14.65
CA CYS A 454 -5.93 -3.81 -14.70
C CYS A 454 -5.70 -4.36 -16.12
N PRO A 455 -4.46 -4.51 -16.60
CA PRO A 455 -4.19 -5.00 -17.95
C PRO A 455 -4.67 -6.44 -18.21
N TRP A 456 -4.91 -7.23 -17.16
CA TRP A 456 -5.50 -8.57 -17.29
C TRP A 456 -6.99 -8.52 -17.65
N ARG A 457 -7.66 -7.37 -17.48
CA ARG A 457 -8.95 -7.11 -18.12
C ARG A 457 -8.71 -7.01 -19.60
N ARG A 458 -8.76 -8.15 -20.28
CA ARG A 458 -8.87 -8.12 -21.74
C ARG A 458 -10.08 -7.25 -22.05
N ARG A 459 -9.88 -6.18 -22.83
CA ARG A 459 -10.98 -5.53 -23.53
C ARG A 459 -11.65 -6.66 -24.28
N SER A 460 -12.85 -7.05 -23.87
CA SER A 460 -13.71 -7.90 -24.70
C SER A 460 -14.02 -7.07 -25.94
N SER A 461 -13.07 -7.00 -26.87
CA SER A 461 -13.18 -6.37 -28.19
C SER A 461 -14.20 -7.09 -29.07
N ALA A 462 -14.92 -8.07 -28.53
CA ALA A 462 -16.03 -8.78 -29.15
C ALA A 462 -17.41 -8.27 -28.71
N LEU A 463 -17.51 -7.16 -27.95
CA LEU A 463 -18.73 -6.33 -28.05
C LEU A 463 -18.61 -5.53 -29.35
N GLY A 464 -18.75 -6.25 -30.46
CA GLY A 464 -18.87 -5.66 -31.79
C GLY A 464 -19.94 -4.56 -31.76
N SER A 465 -19.77 -3.61 -32.66
CA SER A 465 -20.75 -2.60 -33.07
C SER A 465 -22.06 -3.20 -33.64
N GLY A 466 -22.43 -4.42 -33.25
CA GLY A 466 -23.69 -5.06 -33.59
C GLY A 466 -24.85 -4.28 -32.96
N SER A 467 -25.86 -4.03 -33.78
CA SER A 467 -26.99 -3.17 -33.46
C SER A 467 -27.72 -3.62 -32.18
N PRO A 468 -28.45 -2.72 -31.50
CA PRO A 468 -29.16 -3.03 -30.26
C PRO A 468 -30.14 -4.22 -30.34
N SER A 469 -30.56 -4.65 -31.55
CA SER A 469 -31.51 -5.76 -31.73
C SER A 469 -30.94 -7.15 -31.43
N ASP A 470 -29.61 -7.32 -31.42
CA ASP A 470 -28.99 -8.65 -31.25
C ASP A 470 -28.68 -9.01 -29.78
N ARG A 471 -29.00 -8.12 -28.82
CA ARG A 471 -28.61 -8.26 -27.41
C ARG A 471 -29.60 -9.05 -26.53
N ALA A 472 -30.70 -9.57 -27.07
CA ALA A 472 -31.77 -10.14 -26.23
C ALA A 472 -31.59 -11.61 -25.79
N ALA A 473 -30.54 -12.35 -26.19
CA ALA A 473 -30.50 -13.79 -25.91
C ALA A 473 -29.11 -14.44 -25.79
N ALA A 474 -28.15 -13.84 -25.07
CA ALA A 474 -26.87 -14.52 -24.78
C ALA A 474 -26.71 -14.78 -23.27
N PRO A 475 -26.80 -16.03 -22.78
CA PRO A 475 -26.42 -16.35 -21.42
C PRO A 475 -24.91 -16.17 -21.24
N ALA A 476 -24.51 -15.68 -20.06
CA ALA A 476 -23.12 -15.47 -19.67
C ALA A 476 -22.32 -16.78 -19.72
N ALA A 477 -21.76 -17.11 -20.89
CA ALA A 477 -20.81 -18.20 -21.04
C ALA A 477 -19.48 -17.73 -20.42
N ALA A 478 -19.22 -18.18 -19.19
CA ALA A 478 -17.89 -18.12 -18.59
C ALA A 478 -16.92 -18.88 -19.52
N ALA A 479 -16.15 -18.11 -20.31
CA ALA A 479 -15.13 -18.67 -21.18
C ALA A 479 -14.12 -19.44 -20.33
N ARG A 480 -14.16 -20.78 -20.41
CA ARG A 480 -13.11 -21.66 -19.88
C ARG A 480 -11.84 -21.35 -20.66
N ILE A 481 -10.92 -20.64 -20.01
CA ILE A 481 -9.57 -20.40 -20.54
C ILE A 481 -8.80 -21.73 -20.40
N PRO A 482 -8.29 -22.33 -21.48
CA PRO A 482 -7.30 -23.39 -21.35
C PRO A 482 -6.05 -22.82 -20.68
N TYR A 483 -5.52 -23.52 -19.68
CA TYR A 483 -4.24 -23.20 -19.05
C TYR A 483 -3.15 -23.14 -20.11
N ASP A 484 -2.70 -21.94 -20.47
CA ASP A 484 -1.51 -21.75 -21.28
C ASP A 484 -0.32 -21.43 -20.37
N ALA A 485 0.51 -22.45 -20.12
CA ALA A 485 1.77 -22.33 -19.39
C ALA A 485 2.88 -21.66 -20.23
N SER A 486 2.61 -21.14 -21.44
CA SER A 486 3.62 -20.51 -22.30
C SER A 486 4.32 -19.29 -21.69
N TRP A 487 3.79 -18.69 -20.61
CA TRP A 487 4.49 -17.63 -19.89
C TRP A 487 5.71 -18.14 -19.11
N LEU A 488 5.69 -19.41 -18.66
CA LEU A 488 6.85 -20.10 -18.09
C LEU A 488 7.91 -20.37 -19.18
N SER A 489 7.48 -20.67 -20.42
CA SER A 489 8.40 -20.91 -21.55
C SER A 489 8.98 -19.63 -22.17
N LYS A 490 8.26 -18.51 -22.11
CA LYS A 490 8.72 -17.21 -22.65
C LYS A 490 9.65 -16.47 -21.70
N SER A 491 9.55 -16.77 -20.39
CA SER A 491 10.49 -16.26 -19.39
C SER A 491 11.82 -17.03 -19.43
N THR A 492 11.83 -18.26 -19.95
CA THR A 492 13.05 -19.05 -20.26
C THR A 492 13.74 -18.62 -21.56
N ALA A 493 13.10 -17.83 -22.42
CA ALA A 493 13.73 -17.30 -23.64
C ALA A 493 14.46 -15.95 -23.41
N ALA A 494 14.34 -15.38 -22.21
CA ALA A 494 15.07 -14.19 -21.76
C ALA A 494 16.17 -14.51 -20.72
N VAL A 495 16.36 -15.79 -20.43
CA VAL A 495 17.52 -16.39 -19.74
C VAL A 495 18.35 -17.08 -20.82
#